data_AF-A0A1T4QA00-F1
#
_entry.id   AF-A0A1T4QA00-F1
#
_cell.length_a   1.000
_cell.length_b   1.000
_cell.length_c   1.000
_cell.angle_alpha   90.00
_cell.angle_beta   90.00
_cell.angle_gamma   90.00
#
_symmetry.space_group_name_H-M   'P 1'
#
loop_
_entity.id
_entity.type
_entity.pdbx_description
1 polymer ?
#
loop_
_entity_poly.entity_id
_entity_poly.type
_entity_poly.pdbx_seq_one_letter_code
_entity_poly.pdbx_strand_id
1 'polypeptide(L)'
;MGEPLSSEALFLIVERLFLALLVVSLLALVAVVARRFLLERGGAVECYLRRAVGPHRAWRIGCGRYGSDELSWYRIFSLWPRPAAELPRRGLVVMGRRSPTPEDLAELTGDLVVIEVGWAEPDGSDPKEPVYELAMGEGALTGFLSWLESMPPGTIWQS
;
A
#
# COMPACT_ATOMS: atom_id res chain seq x y z
N MET A 1 28.73 -50.86 0.23
CA MET A 1 29.75 -50.40 -0.73
C MET A 1 29.19 -49.13 -1.37
N GLY A 2 29.44 -47.99 -0.74
CA GLY A 2 29.01 -46.69 -1.27
C GLY A 2 30.19 -46.09 -2.02
N GLU A 3 30.08 -46.04 -3.34
CA GLU A 3 31.06 -45.33 -4.18
C GLU A 3 31.09 -43.86 -3.72
N PRO A 4 32.24 -43.32 -3.27
CA PRO A 4 32.33 -41.92 -2.89
C PRO A 4 32.06 -41.08 -4.14
N LEU A 5 31.04 -40.23 -4.07
CA LEU A 5 30.78 -39.23 -5.12
C LEU A 5 32.09 -38.49 -5.41
N SER A 6 32.55 -38.52 -6.66
CA SER A 6 33.77 -37.84 -7.06
C SER A 6 33.66 -36.35 -6.75
N SER A 7 34.74 -35.74 -6.26
CA SER A 7 34.79 -34.31 -5.95
C SER A 7 34.37 -33.43 -7.14
N GLU A 8 34.62 -33.88 -8.36
CA GLU A 8 34.17 -33.26 -9.60
C GLU A 8 32.64 -33.25 -9.75
N ALA A 9 31.98 -34.38 -9.44
CA ALA A 9 30.52 -34.45 -9.47
C ALA A 9 29.89 -33.52 -8.42
N LEU A 10 30.49 -33.47 -7.22
CA LEU A 10 30.10 -32.54 -6.16
C LEU A 10 30.26 -31.07 -6.59
N PHE A 11 31.38 -30.73 -7.22
CA PHE A 11 31.65 -29.38 -7.74
C PHE A 11 30.60 -28.95 -8.78
N LEU A 12 30.31 -29.81 -9.76
CA LEU A 12 29.30 -29.54 -10.79
C LEU A 12 27.88 -29.39 -10.23
N ILE A 13 27.54 -30.16 -9.20
CA ILE A 13 26.23 -30.05 -8.54
C ILE A 13 26.13 -28.71 -7.81
N VAL A 14 27.15 -28.33 -7.03
CA VAL A 14 27.17 -27.07 -6.29
C VAL A 14 27.13 -25.87 -7.24
N GLU A 15 27.91 -25.89 -8.31
CA GLU A 15 27.91 -24.85 -9.35
C GLU A 15 26.52 -24.66 -9.97
N ARG A 16 25.86 -25.77 -10.36
CA ARG A 16 24.51 -25.71 -10.95
C ARG A 16 23.47 -25.22 -9.95
N LEU A 17 23.54 -25.64 -8.69
CA LEU A 17 22.64 -25.15 -7.64
C LEU A 17 22.85 -23.66 -7.39
N PHE A 18 24.10 -23.20 -7.37
CA PHE A 18 24.42 -21.78 -7.21
C PHE A 18 23.88 -20.95 -8.38
N LEU A 19 24.11 -21.38 -9.62
CA LEU A 19 23.57 -20.74 -10.82
C LEU A 19 22.03 -20.73 -10.82
N ALA A 20 21.39 -21.83 -10.45
CA ALA A 20 19.93 -21.90 -10.34
C ALA A 20 19.40 -20.91 -9.29
N LEU A 21 20.03 -20.83 -8.12
CA LEU A 21 19.67 -19.88 -7.08
C LEU A 21 19.87 -18.43 -7.55
N LEU A 22 20.95 -18.15 -8.27
CA LEU A 22 21.22 -16.83 -8.84
C LEU A 22 20.13 -16.45 -9.86
N VAL A 23 19.76 -17.35 -10.77
CA VAL A 23 18.71 -17.11 -11.76
C VAL A 23 17.36 -16.88 -11.09
N VAL A 24 16.99 -17.71 -10.10
CA VAL A 24 15.73 -17.55 -9.37
C VAL A 24 15.69 -16.22 -8.61
N SER A 25 16.80 -15.83 -7.96
CA SER A 25 16.86 -14.56 -7.24
C SER A 25 16.79 -13.36 -8.20
N LEU A 26 17.43 -13.42 -9.36
CA LEU A 26 17.35 -12.38 -10.39
C LEU A 26 15.93 -12.27 -10.96
N LEU A 27 15.27 -13.39 -11.27
CA LEU A 27 13.88 -13.39 -11.73
C LEU A 27 12.94 -12.80 -10.68
N ALA A 28 13.12 -13.15 -9.41
CA ALA A 28 12.35 -12.56 -8.31
C ALA A 28 12.56 -11.04 -8.22
N LEU A 29 13.81 -10.57 -8.35
CA LEU A 29 14.12 -9.14 -8.37
C LEU A 29 13.44 -8.42 -9.54
N VAL A 30 13.55 -8.97 -10.76
CA VAL A 30 12.89 -8.41 -11.95
C VAL A 30 11.38 -8.34 -11.77
N ALA A 31 10.76 -9.38 -11.21
CA ALA A 31 9.32 -9.39 -10.94
C ALA A 31 8.90 -8.30 -9.94
N VAL A 32 9.70 -8.07 -8.89
CA VAL A 32 9.45 -7.00 -7.91
C VAL A 32 9.59 -5.62 -8.55
N VAL A 33 10.64 -5.39 -9.36
CA VAL A 33 10.86 -4.11 -10.06
C VAL A 33 9.77 -3.86 -11.09
N ALA A 34 9.42 -4.85 -11.90
CA ALA A 34 8.35 -4.73 -12.90
C ALA A 34 6.99 -4.45 -12.24
N ARG A 35 6.70 -5.10 -11.10
CA ARG A 35 5.50 -4.80 -10.30
C ARG A 35 5.51 -3.36 -9.80
N ARG A 36 6.62 -2.91 -9.21
CA ARG A 36 6.76 -1.53 -8.72
C ARG A 36 6.52 -0.53 -9.84
N PHE A 37 7.13 -0.77 -11.00
CA PHE A 37 6.97 0.08 -12.18
C PHE A 37 5.53 0.09 -12.73
N LEU A 38 4.84 -1.07 -12.71
CA LEU A 38 3.43 -1.17 -13.09
C LEU A 38 2.50 -0.45 -12.10
N LEU A 39 2.82 -0.47 -10.81
CA LEU A 39 2.09 0.29 -9.79
C LEU A 39 2.32 1.80 -9.96
N GLU A 40 3.56 2.22 -10.17
CA GLU A 40 3.93 3.63 -10.42
C GLU A 40 3.24 4.18 -11.68
N ARG A 41 3.21 3.41 -12.78
CA ARG A 41 2.50 3.81 -14.01
C ARG A 41 0.97 3.90 -13.87
N GLY A 42 0.40 3.26 -12.86
CA GLY A 42 -1.03 3.29 -12.57
C GLY A 42 -1.50 4.49 -11.75
N GLY A 43 -0.62 5.48 -11.49
CA GLY A 43 -0.94 6.64 -10.65
C GLY A 43 -0.86 6.35 -9.16
N ALA A 44 0.03 5.44 -8.73
CA ALA A 44 0.26 5.20 -7.32
C ALA A 44 0.91 6.44 -6.66
N VAL A 45 0.31 6.91 -5.58
CA VAL A 45 0.82 8.04 -4.78
C VAL A 45 1.47 7.53 -3.51
N GLU A 46 2.54 8.18 -3.07
CA GLU A 46 3.12 7.90 -1.76
C GLU A 46 2.13 8.26 -0.66
N CYS A 47 1.87 7.32 0.23
CA CYS A 47 0.92 7.49 1.31
C CYS A 47 1.26 6.59 2.49
N TYR A 48 1.30 7.19 3.67
CA TYR A 48 1.44 6.50 4.94
C TYR A 48 0.06 6.17 5.48
N LEU A 49 -0.12 4.98 6.03
CA LEU A 49 -1.40 4.53 6.57
C LEU A 49 -1.19 4.03 8.00
N ARG A 50 -2.06 4.47 8.91
CA ARG A 50 -2.23 3.84 10.23
C ARG A 50 -3.71 3.67 10.56
N ARG A 51 -4.00 2.75 11.48
CA ARG A 51 -5.33 2.68 12.09
C ARG A 51 -5.46 3.78 13.13
N ALA A 52 -6.60 4.46 13.16
CA ALA A 52 -6.89 5.46 14.20
C ALA A 52 -7.16 4.78 15.55
N VAL A 53 -7.81 3.60 15.53
CA VAL A 53 -8.17 2.83 16.72
C VAL A 53 -7.46 1.47 16.75
N GLY A 54 -6.99 1.08 17.93
CA GLY A 54 -6.43 -0.24 18.21
C GLY A 54 -5.01 -0.23 18.77
N PRO A 55 -4.44 -1.41 19.08
CA PRO A 55 -3.15 -1.56 19.77
C PRO A 55 -1.93 -1.21 18.90
N HIS A 56 -2.10 -1.06 17.59
CA HIS A 56 -1.01 -0.82 16.64
C HIS A 56 -1.25 0.46 15.84
N ARG A 57 -0.83 1.60 16.42
CA ARG A 57 -0.91 2.95 15.83
C ARG A 57 0.37 3.43 15.15
N ALA A 58 1.31 2.52 14.87
CA ALA A 58 2.52 2.86 14.14
C ALA A 58 2.19 3.22 12.69
N TRP A 59 2.90 4.22 12.17
CA TRP A 59 2.79 4.58 10.76
C TRP A 59 3.35 3.47 9.89
N ARG A 60 2.72 3.23 8.74
CA ARG A 60 3.24 2.31 7.75
C ARG A 60 3.42 3.04 6.44
N ILE A 61 4.64 3.02 5.94
CA ILE A 61 4.99 3.58 4.64
C ILE A 61 4.48 2.69 3.49
N GLY A 62 3.86 3.31 2.50
CA GLY A 62 3.21 2.63 1.41
C GLY A 62 2.94 3.50 0.19
N CYS A 63 2.25 2.92 -0.77
CA CYS A 63 1.72 3.61 -1.92
C CYS A 63 0.23 3.28 -2.06
N GLY A 64 -0.59 4.32 -2.23
CA GLY A 64 -2.02 4.19 -2.52
C GLY A 64 -2.26 4.26 -4.02
N ARG A 65 -3.07 3.34 -4.58
CA ARG A 65 -3.55 3.40 -5.96
C ARG A 65 -5.05 3.67 -5.94
N TYR A 66 -5.47 4.74 -6.61
CA TYR A 66 -6.88 5.07 -6.80
C TYR A 66 -7.50 4.12 -7.83
N GLY A 67 -8.42 3.26 -7.40
CA GLY A 67 -9.27 2.44 -8.25
C GLY A 67 -10.58 3.14 -8.62
N SER A 68 -11.50 2.45 -9.28
CA SER A 68 -12.86 2.97 -9.50
C SER A 68 -13.64 3.08 -8.19
N ASP A 69 -13.61 2.01 -7.40
CA ASP A 69 -14.49 1.81 -6.24
C ASP A 69 -13.75 1.78 -4.90
N GLU A 70 -12.42 1.73 -4.93
CA GLU A 70 -11.60 1.63 -3.73
C GLU A 70 -10.21 2.25 -3.92
N LEU A 71 -9.60 2.65 -2.81
CA LEU A 71 -8.19 2.97 -2.72
C LEU A 71 -7.44 1.74 -2.21
N SER A 72 -6.65 1.12 -3.07
CA SER A 72 -5.83 -0.05 -2.70
C SER A 72 -4.45 0.44 -2.22
N TRP A 73 -4.11 0.15 -0.97
CA TRP A 73 -2.86 0.56 -0.33
C TRP A 73 -1.87 -0.61 -0.22
N TYR A 74 -0.65 -0.39 -0.70
CA TYR A 74 0.42 -1.38 -0.75
C TYR A 74 1.60 -0.94 0.11
N ARG A 75 2.21 -1.88 0.86
CA ARG A 75 3.45 -1.62 1.60
C ARG A 75 4.63 -1.51 0.64
N ILE A 76 5.52 -0.53 0.84
CA ILE A 76 6.74 -0.36 0.03
C ILE A 76 7.66 -1.59 0.14
N PHE A 77 7.83 -2.13 1.35
CA PHE A 77 8.76 -3.24 1.62
C PHE A 77 8.08 -4.63 1.65
N SER A 78 6.95 -4.82 0.96
CA SER A 78 6.28 -6.13 0.93
C SER A 78 6.46 -6.87 -0.39
N LEU A 79 6.99 -8.10 -0.30
CA LEU A 79 7.09 -9.07 -1.39
C LEU A 79 5.74 -9.66 -1.81
N TRP A 80 4.64 -9.34 -1.10
CA TRP A 80 3.32 -9.87 -1.42
C TRP A 80 2.60 -9.00 -2.45
N PRO A 81 1.98 -9.63 -3.48
CA PRO A 81 1.31 -8.91 -4.56
C PRO A 81 0.00 -8.25 -4.12
N ARG A 82 -0.59 -8.68 -3.00
CA ARG A 82 -1.88 -8.18 -2.50
C ARG A 82 -1.74 -6.83 -1.79
N PRO A 83 -2.77 -5.95 -1.90
CA PRO A 83 -2.85 -4.75 -1.09
C PRO A 83 -2.91 -5.14 0.39
N ALA A 84 -2.26 -4.33 1.22
CA ALA A 84 -2.25 -4.54 2.66
C ALA A 84 -3.44 -3.85 3.36
N ALA A 85 -4.09 -2.90 2.68
CA ALA A 85 -5.38 -2.34 3.05
C ALA A 85 -6.13 -1.93 1.78
N GLU A 86 -7.44 -2.11 1.78
CA GLU A 86 -8.35 -1.62 0.76
C GLU A 86 -9.32 -0.69 1.48
N LEU A 87 -9.46 0.53 0.97
CA LEU A 87 -10.37 1.53 1.51
C LEU A 87 -11.51 1.71 0.50
N PRO A 88 -12.68 1.08 0.71
CA PRO A 88 -13.83 1.26 -0.16
C PRO A 88 -14.19 2.73 -0.25
N ARG A 89 -14.43 3.21 -1.45
CA ARG A 89 -14.81 4.60 -1.68
C ARG A 89 -16.23 4.88 -1.22
N ARG A 90 -17.13 3.89 -1.34
CA ARG A 90 -18.54 4.01 -0.97
C ARG A 90 -18.64 4.38 0.51
N GLY A 91 -19.22 5.55 0.78
CA GLY A 91 -19.39 6.07 2.14
C GLY A 91 -18.10 6.57 2.80
N LEU A 92 -16.95 6.57 2.10
CA LEU A 92 -15.71 7.10 2.64
C LEU A 92 -15.80 8.62 2.78
N VAL A 93 -15.57 9.11 4.00
CA VAL A 93 -15.60 10.53 4.31
C VAL A 93 -14.33 10.97 5.01
N VAL A 94 -13.92 12.20 4.72
CA VAL A 94 -12.80 12.86 5.38
C VAL A 94 -13.35 13.61 6.58
N MET A 95 -13.02 13.13 7.78
CA MET A 95 -13.50 13.69 9.03
C MET A 95 -12.67 14.90 9.48
N GLY A 96 -11.39 14.91 9.14
CA GLY A 96 -10.47 15.94 9.60
C GLY A 96 -9.18 15.99 8.79
N ARG A 97 -8.54 17.15 8.82
CA ARG A 97 -7.20 17.39 8.27
C ARG A 97 -6.37 18.08 9.36
N ARG A 98 -5.15 17.59 9.57
CA ARG A 98 -4.21 18.14 10.55
C ARG A 98 -2.77 18.07 10.05
N SER A 99 -1.91 18.88 10.65
CA SER A 99 -0.46 18.74 10.50
C SER A 99 0.04 17.55 11.33
N PRO A 100 1.17 16.93 10.95
CA PRO A 100 1.83 15.90 11.76
C PRO A 100 2.14 16.43 13.17
N THR A 101 1.85 15.65 14.21
CA THR A 101 2.22 15.98 15.59
C THR A 101 3.72 15.72 15.83
N PRO A 102 4.32 16.21 16.93
CA PRO A 102 5.70 15.89 17.26
C PRO A 102 5.99 14.39 17.37
N GLU A 103 5.01 13.58 17.79
CA GLU A 103 5.13 12.12 17.82
C GLU A 103 5.12 11.52 16.41
N ASP A 104 4.28 12.06 15.51
CA ASP A 104 4.21 11.61 14.12
C ASP A 104 5.53 11.88 13.37
N LEU A 105 6.24 12.97 13.69
CA LEU A 105 7.50 13.35 13.06
C LEU A 105 8.67 12.39 13.33
N ALA A 106 8.49 11.41 14.23
CA ALA A 106 9.43 10.31 14.38
C ALA A 106 9.41 9.34 13.18
N GLU A 107 8.28 9.26 12.47
CA GLU A 107 8.05 8.35 11.33
C GLU A 107 7.70 9.09 10.03
N LEU A 108 7.17 10.31 10.14
CA LEU A 108 6.72 11.17 9.05
C LEU A 108 7.62 12.39 8.86
N THR A 109 7.57 12.98 7.68
CA THR A 109 8.15 14.30 7.41
C THR A 109 7.12 15.42 7.61
N GLY A 110 7.58 16.61 7.96
CA GLY A 110 6.71 17.74 8.33
C GLY A 110 5.97 18.41 7.17
N ASP A 111 6.29 18.06 5.93
CA ASP A 111 5.63 18.51 4.70
C ASP A 111 4.39 17.66 4.34
N LEU A 112 4.17 16.55 5.06
CA LEU A 112 3.00 15.71 4.87
C LEU A 112 1.78 16.30 5.58
N VAL A 113 0.62 15.99 5.04
CA VAL A 113 -0.68 16.30 5.64
C VAL A 113 -1.31 15.01 6.13
N VAL A 114 -1.78 14.99 7.38
CA VAL A 114 -2.54 13.88 7.91
C VAL A 114 -4.04 14.14 7.73
N ILE A 115 -4.73 13.17 7.14
CA ILE A 115 -6.19 13.15 7.03
C ILE A 115 -6.75 11.98 7.82
N GLU A 116 -7.88 12.25 8.46
CA GLU A 116 -8.65 11.29 9.23
C GLU A 116 -9.84 10.84 8.38
N VAL A 117 -9.98 9.53 8.17
CA VAL A 117 -11.03 8.98 7.34
C VAL A 117 -11.85 7.93 8.09
N GLY A 118 -13.13 7.92 7.78
CA GLY A 118 -14.08 6.93 8.27
C GLY A 118 -15.12 6.63 7.19
N TRP A 119 -16.06 5.76 7.53
CA TRP A 119 -17.18 5.44 6.65
C TRP A 119 -18.48 5.92 7.27
N ALA A 120 -19.31 6.57 6.46
CA ALA A 120 -20.66 6.96 6.82
C ALA A 120 -21.43 5.76 7.36
N GLU A 121 -22.21 6.00 8.40
CA GLU A 121 -23.07 5.01 9.03
C GLU A 121 -24.19 4.56 8.08
N PRO A 122 -24.87 3.43 8.34
CA PRO A 122 -25.96 2.95 7.48
C PRO A 122 -27.11 3.94 7.30
N ASP A 123 -27.28 4.88 8.22
CA ASP A 123 -28.28 5.96 8.17
C ASP A 123 -27.83 7.19 7.38
N GLY A 124 -26.60 7.17 6.84
CA GLY A 124 -26.00 8.26 6.07
C GLY A 124 -25.37 9.35 6.93
N SER A 125 -25.35 9.20 8.26
CA SER A 125 -24.65 10.14 9.14
C SER A 125 -23.13 9.95 9.07
N ASP A 126 -22.40 11.03 9.37
CA ASP A 126 -20.94 10.98 9.43
C ASP A 126 -20.47 10.05 10.56
N PRO A 127 -19.36 9.31 10.36
CA PRO A 127 -18.76 8.49 11.39
C PRO A 127 -18.38 9.35 12.60
N LYS A 128 -18.51 8.77 13.79
CA LYS A 128 -18.16 9.46 15.05
C LYS A 128 -16.67 9.48 15.32
N GLU A 129 -15.97 8.46 14.86
CA GLU A 129 -14.53 8.30 15.05
C GLU A 129 -13.87 7.87 13.73
N PRO A 130 -12.64 8.33 13.46
CA PRO A 130 -11.91 7.86 12.30
C PRO A 130 -11.55 6.38 12.45
N VAL A 131 -11.51 5.69 11.33
CA VAL A 131 -11.07 4.29 11.26
C VAL A 131 -9.61 4.22 10.85
N TYR A 132 -9.20 5.08 9.92
CA TYR A 132 -7.84 5.19 9.43
C TYR A 132 -7.36 6.64 9.43
N GLU A 133 -6.06 6.80 9.57
CA GLU A 133 -5.38 8.05 9.25
C GLU A 133 -4.43 7.79 8.08
N LEU A 134 -4.45 8.72 7.12
CA LEU A 134 -3.53 8.71 5.98
C LEU A 134 -2.64 9.95 6.05
N ALA A 135 -1.34 9.79 5.85
CA ALA A 135 -0.44 10.92 5.62
C ALA A 135 0.05 10.92 4.18
N MET A 136 -0.05 12.05 3.50
CA MET A 136 0.38 12.21 2.11
C MET A 136 0.76 13.67 1.83
N GLY A 137 1.59 13.90 0.82
CA GLY A 137 1.92 15.26 0.39
C GLY A 137 0.73 15.98 -0.23
N GLU A 138 0.79 17.30 -0.36
CA GLU A 138 -0.35 18.10 -0.85
C GLU A 138 -0.86 17.68 -2.23
N GLY A 139 0.03 17.37 -3.17
CA GLY A 139 -0.37 16.92 -4.51
C GLY A 139 -1.13 15.58 -4.49
N ALA A 140 -0.70 14.65 -3.64
CA ALA A 140 -1.40 13.38 -3.44
C ALA A 140 -2.76 13.59 -2.75
N LEU A 141 -2.84 14.51 -1.79
CA LEU A 141 -4.09 14.88 -1.14
C LEU A 141 -5.10 15.46 -2.14
N THR A 142 -4.67 16.37 -3.01
CA THR A 142 -5.54 16.91 -4.06
C THR A 142 -6.06 15.80 -4.98
N GLY A 143 -5.19 14.85 -5.33
CA GLY A 143 -5.58 13.66 -6.11
C GLY A 143 -6.61 12.79 -5.38
N PHE A 144 -6.40 12.54 -4.08
CA PHE A 144 -7.32 11.77 -3.23
C PHE A 144 -8.69 12.43 -3.13
N LEU A 145 -8.75 13.74 -2.89
CA LEU A 145 -10.01 14.47 -2.79
C LEU A 145 -10.74 14.50 -4.13
N SER A 146 -10.01 14.77 -5.23
CA SER A 146 -10.57 14.71 -6.59
C SER A 146 -11.14 13.32 -6.90
N TRP A 147 -10.41 12.27 -6.50
CA TRP A 147 -10.88 10.89 -6.62
C TRP A 147 -12.15 10.66 -5.80
N LEU A 148 -12.22 11.09 -4.53
CA LEU A 148 -13.41 10.97 -3.69
C LEU A 148 -14.63 11.69 -4.28
N GLU A 149 -14.45 12.85 -4.90
CA GLU A 149 -15.52 13.65 -5.51
C GLU A 149 -15.97 13.12 -6.88
N SER A 150 -15.10 12.42 -7.62
CA SER A 150 -15.34 12.00 -9.00
C SER A 150 -16.41 10.90 -9.13
N MET A 151 -17.70 11.18 -9.30
CA MET A 151 -18.77 10.14 -9.28
C MET A 151 -18.38 8.80 -9.96
N PRO A 152 -18.53 7.64 -9.28
CA PRO A 152 -18.22 6.36 -9.90
C PRO A 152 -19.10 6.15 -11.15
N PRO A 153 -18.54 5.69 -12.27
CA PRO A 153 -19.32 5.43 -13.48
C PRO A 153 -20.30 4.28 -13.21
N GLY A 154 -21.59 4.61 -13.05
CA GLY A 154 -22.65 3.61 -12.87
C GLY A 154 -23.60 3.82 -11.69
N THR A 155 -23.59 4.96 -10.99
CA THR A 155 -24.59 5.27 -9.97
C THR A 155 -25.98 5.43 -10.59
N ILE A 156 -26.69 4.32 -10.76
CA ILE A 156 -28.14 4.28 -10.93
C ILE A 156 -28.75 4.69 -9.60
N TRP A 157 -29.30 5.90 -9.55
CA TRP A 157 -30.19 6.34 -8.48
C TRP A 157 -31.41 5.41 -8.48
N GLN A 158 -31.47 4.48 -7.53
CA GLN A 158 -32.74 3.84 -7.20
C GLN A 158 -33.47 4.78 -6.25
N SER A 159 -34.37 5.57 -6.84
CA SER A 159 -35.40 6.38 -6.18
C SER A 159 -36.43 5.52 -5.48
#